data_AF-A0AAU6KU52-F1
#
_entry.id   AF-A0AAU6KU52-F1
#
_cell.length_a   1.000
_cell.length_b   1.000
_cell.length_c   1.000
_cell.angle_alpha   90.00
_cell.angle_beta   90.00
_cell.angle_gamma   90.00
#
_symmetry.space_group_name_H-M   'P 1'
#
loop_
_entity.id
_entity.type
_entity.pdbx_description
1 polymer ?
#
loop_
_entity_poly.entity_id
_entity_poly.type
_entity_poly.pdbx_seq_one_letter_code
_entity_poly.pdbx_strand_id
1 'polypeptide(L)'
;MRSLLAECRERHVLEVITGLPPDTEEGTPPQPEYDPAWRTLTEREAAKVAELTAAGHRTSRRMFIRMRQRYEAEGLWGLVDGRSRKPPAEVGSTGRVDNRVVEALTTALAGQHDLSSGYRKRL
;
A
#
# COMPACT_ATOMS: atom_id res chain seq x y z
N MET A 1 -0.75 -12.39 1.09
CA MET A 1 -1.81 -11.36 0.98
C MET A 1 -1.17 -10.06 0.52
N ARG A 2 -1.24 -9.74 -0.78
CA ARG A 2 -0.87 -8.41 -1.26
C ARG A 2 -1.94 -7.42 -0.77
N SER A 3 -1.53 -6.33 -0.15
CA SER A 3 -2.46 -5.32 0.35
C SER A 3 -2.91 -4.43 -0.80
N LEU A 4 -4.21 -4.43 -1.10
CA LEU A 4 -4.82 -3.63 -2.18
C LEU A 4 -4.49 -2.12 -2.09
N LEU A 5 -4.18 -1.62 -0.89
CA LEU A 5 -3.77 -0.23 -0.65
C LEU A 5 -2.31 0.06 -1.06
N ALA A 6 -1.45 -0.97 -1.11
CA ALA A 6 -0.08 -0.83 -1.59
C ALA A 6 -0.04 -0.86 -3.12
N GLU A 7 -0.89 -1.68 -3.74
CA GLU A 7 -0.99 -1.83 -5.21
C GLU A 7 -1.48 -0.54 -5.88
N CYS A 8 -2.44 0.18 -5.28
CA CYS A 8 -2.85 1.48 -5.83
C CYS A 8 -1.73 2.54 -5.71
N ARG A 9 -0.93 2.50 -4.63
CA ARG A 9 0.21 3.43 -4.45
C ARG A 9 1.34 3.14 -5.43
N GLU A 10 1.67 1.86 -5.62
CA GLU A 10 2.71 1.44 -6.54
C GLU A 10 2.40 1.88 -7.97
N ARG A 11 1.15 1.69 -8.42
CA ARG A 11 0.67 2.18 -9.72
C ARG A 11 0.98 3.67 -9.93
N HIS A 12 0.60 4.52 -8.98
CA HIS A 12 0.82 5.96 -9.10
C HIS A 12 2.30 6.34 -9.09
N VAL A 13 3.13 5.65 -8.31
CA VAL A 13 4.59 5.90 -8.30
C VAL A 13 5.20 5.50 -9.63
N LEU A 14 4.87 4.31 -10.14
CA LEU A 14 5.39 3.80 -11.42
C LEU A 14 4.98 4.69 -12.59
N GLU A 15 3.74 5.17 -12.60
CA GLU A 15 3.26 6.10 -13.62
C GLU A 15 4.05 7.43 -13.61
N VAL A 16 4.39 7.96 -12.44
CA VAL A 16 5.21 9.17 -12.35
C VAL A 16 6.67 8.93 -12.74
N ILE A 17 7.23 7.76 -12.45
CA ILE A 17 8.62 7.44 -12.80
C ILE A 17 8.74 7.19 -14.31
N THR A 18 7.91 6.29 -14.83
CA THR A 18 8.00 5.75 -16.20
C THR A 18 7.20 6.54 -17.22
N GLY A 19 6.21 7.32 -16.77
CA GLY A 19 5.22 7.96 -17.63
C GLY A 19 4.00 7.08 -17.93
N LEU A 20 4.02 5.81 -17.52
CA LEU A 20 2.99 4.83 -17.86
C LEU A 20 2.54 4.02 -16.62
N PRO A 21 1.24 3.74 -16.49
CA PRO A 21 0.77 2.72 -15.56
C PRO A 21 1.42 1.34 -15.83
N PRO A 22 1.58 0.49 -14.81
CA PRO A 22 2.25 -0.81 -14.94
C PRO A 22 1.53 -1.82 -15.84
N ASP A 23 0.22 -1.66 -16.04
CA ASP A 23 -0.61 -2.56 -16.86
C ASP A 23 -0.89 -1.99 -18.26
N THR A 24 -0.05 -1.06 -18.73
CA THR A 24 -0.22 -0.42 -20.03
C THR A 24 0.35 -1.28 -21.17
N GLU A 25 -0.40 -1.39 -22.27
CA GLU A 25 0.03 -2.12 -23.46
C GLU A 25 1.32 -1.53 -24.06
N GLU A 26 2.19 -2.40 -24.54
CA GLU A 26 3.48 -2.02 -25.12
C GLU A 26 3.30 -1.10 -26.33
N GLY A 27 4.05 0.01 -26.37
CA GLY A 27 3.93 1.04 -27.41
C GLY A 27 2.86 2.10 -27.15
N THR A 28 2.09 2.00 -26.07
CA THR A 28 1.18 3.08 -25.66
C THR A 28 1.99 4.32 -25.26
N PRO A 29 1.70 5.51 -25.84
CA PRO A 29 2.40 6.72 -25.45
C PRO A 29 1.98 7.18 -24.04
N PRO A 30 2.89 7.80 -23.28
CA PRO A 30 2.56 8.38 -21.98
C PRO A 30 1.57 9.54 -22.16
N GLN A 31 0.79 9.82 -21.12
CA GLN A 31 0.01 11.06 -21.10
C GLN A 31 0.97 12.27 -21.09
N PRO A 32 0.64 13.39 -21.76
CA PRO A 32 1.53 14.55 -21.87
C PRO A 32 2.03 15.10 -20.53
N GLU A 33 1.24 14.95 -19.47
CA GLU A 33 1.55 15.38 -18.10
C GLU A 33 2.57 14.48 -17.41
N TYR A 34 2.74 13.24 -17.89
CA TYR A 34 3.63 12.22 -17.34
C TYR A 34 4.78 11.83 -18.28
N ASP A 35 4.87 12.43 -19.46
CA ASP A 35 5.89 12.11 -20.45
C ASP A 35 7.32 12.47 -19.96
N PRO A 36 8.21 11.48 -19.75
CA PRO A 36 9.59 11.73 -19.31
C PRO A 36 10.45 12.47 -20.34
N ALA A 37 10.09 12.45 -21.63
CA ALA A 37 10.84 13.13 -22.68
C ALA A 37 10.66 14.66 -22.62
N TRP A 38 9.50 15.11 -22.12
CA TRP A 38 9.13 16.54 -22.12
C TRP A 38 8.97 17.13 -20.72
N ARG A 39 8.73 16.30 -19.69
CA ARG A 39 8.45 16.74 -18.32
C ARG A 39 9.50 16.24 -17.35
N THR A 40 9.93 17.14 -16.48
CA THR A 40 10.78 16.79 -15.34
C THR A 40 10.02 15.92 -14.35
N LEU A 41 10.72 15.07 -13.59
CA LEU A 41 10.10 14.26 -12.53
C LEU A 41 9.29 15.13 -11.54
N THR A 42 9.80 16.33 -11.23
CA THR A 42 9.15 17.31 -10.36
C THR A 42 7.79 17.79 -10.89
N GLU A 43 7.68 18.04 -12.20
CA GLU A 43 6.41 18.44 -12.83
C GLU A 43 5.41 17.28 -12.84
N ARG A 44 5.89 16.06 -13.13
CA ARG A 44 5.07 14.84 -13.13
C ARG A 44 4.53 14.52 -11.73
N GLU A 45 5.35 14.66 -10.70
CA GLU A 45 4.91 14.55 -9.30
C GLU A 45 3.83 15.59 -8.96
N ALA A 46 3.98 16.84 -9.41
CA ALA A 46 3.00 17.89 -9.17
C ALA A 46 1.67 17.59 -9.89
N ALA A 47 1.74 17.13 -11.15
CA ALA A 47 0.57 16.72 -11.93
C ALA A 47 -0.19 15.57 -11.26
N LYS A 48 0.51 14.52 -10.81
CA LYS A 48 -0.13 13.37 -10.14
C LYS A 48 -0.78 13.78 -8.82
N VAL A 49 -0.14 14.67 -8.05
CA VAL A 49 -0.72 15.18 -6.81
C VAL A 49 -1.99 16.00 -7.09
N ALA A 50 -2.00 16.80 -8.15
CA ALA A 50 -3.19 17.55 -8.56
C ALA A 50 -4.33 16.61 -8.99
N GLU A 51 -4.04 15.59 -9.80
CA GLU A 51 -4.99 14.53 -10.20
C GLU A 51 -5.58 13.83 -8.97
N LEU A 52 -4.73 13.36 -8.06
CA LEU A 52 -5.17 12.68 -6.83
C LEU A 52 -6.02 13.59 -5.95
N THR A 53 -5.68 14.87 -5.87
CA THR A 53 -6.46 15.86 -5.11
C THR A 53 -7.82 16.09 -5.75
N ALA A 54 -7.90 16.19 -7.08
CA ALA A 54 -9.14 16.31 -7.82
C ALA A 54 -10.04 15.06 -7.65
N ALA A 55 -9.44 13.88 -7.51
CA ALA A 55 -10.13 12.63 -7.17
C ALA A 55 -10.52 12.53 -5.68
N GLY A 56 -10.27 13.56 -4.86
CA GLY A 56 -10.65 13.61 -3.45
C GLY A 56 -9.64 12.97 -2.48
N HIS A 57 -8.47 12.55 -2.95
CA HIS A 57 -7.42 12.01 -2.09
C HIS A 57 -6.64 13.12 -1.39
N ARG A 58 -6.47 13.00 -0.07
CA ARG A 58 -5.62 13.92 0.71
C ARG A 58 -4.14 13.52 0.57
N THR A 59 -3.51 13.92 -0.53
CA THR A 59 -2.09 13.68 -0.78
C THR A 59 -1.38 15.00 -1.03
N SER A 60 -0.34 15.31 -0.24
CA SER A 60 0.51 16.47 -0.51
C SER A 60 1.71 16.08 -1.37
N ARG A 61 2.30 17.06 -2.07
CA ARG A 61 3.49 16.83 -2.88
C ARG A 61 4.67 16.28 -2.07
N ARG A 62 4.90 16.79 -0.86
CA ARG A 62 5.92 16.27 0.06
C ARG A 62 5.68 14.80 0.42
N MET A 63 4.41 14.43 0.65
CA MET A 63 4.05 13.05 0.96
C MET A 63 4.31 12.13 -0.24
N PHE A 64 3.95 12.57 -1.44
CA PHE A 64 4.17 11.82 -2.67
C PHE A 64 5.66 11.62 -2.97
N ILE A 65 6.49 12.67 -2.84
CA ILE A 65 7.96 12.58 -2.99
C ILE A 65 8.53 11.55 -2.02
N ARG A 66 8.14 11.60 -0.74
CA ARG A 66 8.61 10.63 0.25
C ARG A 66 8.18 9.20 -0.09
N MET A 67 6.97 9.04 -0.60
CA MET A 67 6.44 7.75 -1.05
C MET A 67 7.28 7.19 -2.21
N ARG A 68 7.57 8.01 -3.23
CA ARG A 68 8.46 7.66 -4.36
C ARG A 68 9.85 7.28 -3.90
N GLN A 69 10.49 8.10 -3.05
CA GLN A 69 11.84 7.84 -2.53
C GLN A 69 11.93 6.50 -1.78
N ARG A 70 10.89 6.16 -1.00
CA ARG A 70 10.82 4.86 -0.32
C ARG A 70 10.65 3.71 -1.30
N TYR A 71 9.87 3.90 -2.35
CA TYR A 71 9.73 2.91 -3.40
C TYR A 71 11.05 2.66 -4.13
N GLU A 72 11.80 3.71 -4.48
CA GLU A 72 13.11 3.54 -5.12
C GLU A 72 14.13 2.84 -4.20
N ALA A 73 14.07 3.10 -2.89
CA ALA A 73 15.00 2.50 -1.93
C ALA A 73 14.64 1.07 -1.51
N GLU A 74 13.35 0.75 -1.39
CA GLU A 74 12.87 -0.48 -0.74
C GLU A 74 11.85 -1.26 -1.60
N GLY A 75 11.55 -0.79 -2.81
CA GLY A 75 10.50 -1.33 -3.66
C GLY A 75 9.11 -1.23 -3.03
N LEU A 76 8.26 -2.22 -3.32
CA LEU A 76 6.90 -2.32 -2.77
C LEU A 76 6.89 -2.30 -1.23
N TRP A 77 7.94 -2.82 -0.57
CA TRP A 77 8.06 -2.79 0.89
C TRP A 77 8.07 -1.37 1.47
N GLY A 78 8.61 -0.41 0.71
CA GLY A 78 8.61 1.03 1.03
C GLY A 78 7.22 1.66 1.10
N LEU A 79 6.22 1.03 0.47
CA LEU A 79 4.84 1.53 0.35
C LEU A 79 3.88 0.90 1.38
N VAL A 80 4.30 -0.17 2.04
CA VAL A 80 3.56 -0.82 3.14
C VAL A 80 3.47 0.12 4.34
N ASP A 81 2.33 0.12 5.04
CA ASP A 81 2.14 0.94 6.24
C ASP A 81 3.21 0.62 7.29
N GLY A 82 3.93 1.67 7.73
CA GLY A 82 4.99 1.56 8.72
C GLY A 82 4.53 0.94 10.04
N ARG A 83 3.24 1.02 10.39
CA ARG A 83 2.68 0.33 11.57
C ARG A 83 2.72 -1.18 11.42
N SER A 84 2.45 -1.69 10.22
CA SER A 84 2.51 -3.12 9.90
C SER A 84 3.93 -3.63 9.71
N ARG A 85 4.89 -2.72 9.47
CA ARG A 85 6.32 -3.04 9.35
C ARG A 85 7.02 -3.15 10.69
N LYS A 86 6.44 -2.61 11.77
CA LYS A 86 7.01 -2.74 13.11
C LYS A 86 6.84 -4.21 13.53
N PRO A 87 7.91 -4.92 13.91
CA PRO A 87 7.73 -6.21 14.58
C PRO A 87 6.79 -5.99 15.77
N PRO A 88 5.92 -6.96 16.11
CA PRO A 88 5.17 -6.91 17.35
C PRO A 88 6.14 -6.53 18.46
N ALA A 89 5.78 -5.54 19.29
CA ALA A 89 6.64 -5.20 20.41
C ALA A 89 6.92 -6.49 21.21
N GLU A 90 8.13 -6.64 21.79
CA GLU A 90 8.46 -7.72 22.74
C GLU A 90 7.62 -7.69 24.03
N VAL A 91 6.53 -6.91 24.05
CA VAL A 91 5.45 -6.99 25.02
C VAL A 91 4.43 -7.96 24.43
N GLY A 92 4.42 -9.19 24.95
CA GLY A 92 3.68 -10.35 24.43
C GLY A 92 2.36 -9.99 23.77
N SER A 93 2.30 -10.11 22.44
CA SER A 93 1.14 -10.15 21.52
C SER A 93 -0.07 -9.22 21.71
N THR A 94 -0.11 -8.36 22.71
CA THR A 94 -1.24 -7.52 23.04
C THR A 94 -0.79 -6.27 23.77
N GLY A 95 -0.38 -5.27 22.99
CA GLY A 95 -0.25 -3.93 23.53
C GLY A 95 -1.56 -3.52 24.19
N ARG A 96 -1.55 -3.45 25.53
CA ARG A 96 -2.67 -3.09 26.43
C ARG A 96 -3.75 -4.15 26.74
N VAL A 97 -3.56 -5.43 26.42
CA VAL A 97 -4.49 -6.48 26.90
C VAL A 97 -3.82 -7.26 28.03
N ASP A 98 -4.58 -7.52 29.10
CA ASP A 98 -4.15 -8.39 30.20
C ASP A 98 -3.83 -9.79 29.66
N ASN A 99 -2.70 -10.35 30.09
CA ASN A 99 -2.22 -11.66 29.64
C ASN A 99 -3.27 -12.77 29.83
N ARG A 100 -4.14 -12.64 30.83
CA ARG A 100 -5.26 -13.59 31.07
C ARG A 100 -6.25 -13.66 29.92
N VAL A 101 -6.50 -12.53 29.25
CA VAL A 101 -7.41 -12.49 28.10
C VAL A 101 -6.76 -13.12 26.88
N VAL A 102 -5.44 -12.94 26.71
CA VAL A 102 -4.67 -13.61 25.66
C VAL A 102 -4.71 -15.11 25.86
N GLU A 103 -4.41 -15.58 27.06
CA GLU A 103 -4.43 -17.01 27.41
C GLU A 103 -5.82 -17.62 27.22
N ALA A 104 -6.88 -16.93 27.63
CA ALA A 104 -8.26 -17.38 27.42
C ALA A 104 -8.60 -17.50 25.93
N LEU A 105 -8.20 -16.51 25.11
CA LEU A 105 -8.44 -16.53 23.67
C LEU A 105 -7.61 -17.59 22.97
N THR A 106 -6.33 -17.74 23.32
CA THR A 106 -5.46 -18.81 22.79
C THR A 106 -6.02 -20.19 23.14
N THR A 107 -6.53 -20.38 24.36
CA THR A 107 -7.17 -21.63 24.78
C THR A 107 -8.47 -21.88 24.00
N ALA A 108 -9.30 -20.86 23.81
CA ALA A 108 -10.53 -20.97 23.03
C ALA A 108 -10.26 -21.30 21.55
N LEU A 109 -9.22 -20.70 20.95
CA LEU A 109 -8.78 -20.96 19.59
C LEU A 109 -8.15 -22.36 19.45
N ALA A 110 -7.34 -22.79 20.42
CA ALA A 110 -6.78 -24.14 20.46
C ALA A 110 -7.87 -25.21 20.57
N GLY A 111 -8.99 -24.90 21.25
CA GLY A 111 -10.18 -25.75 21.32
C GLY A 111 -11.09 -25.72 20.07
N GLN A 112 -10.85 -24.83 19.11
CA GLN A 112 -11.64 -24.68 17.88
C GLN A 112 -11.06 -25.44 16.67
N HIS A 113 -10.09 -26.33 16.88
CA HIS A 113 -9.43 -27.05 15.79
C HIS A 113 -10.29 -28.07 15.02
N ASP A 114 -11.58 -28.26 15.37
CA ASP A 114 -12.48 -29.21 14.69
C ASP A 114 -13.74 -28.59 14.04
N LEU A 115 -13.80 -27.28 13.83
CA LEU A 115 -14.91 -26.67 13.04
C LEU A 115 -14.39 -25.77 11.91
N SER A 116 -13.68 -26.36 10.96
CA SER A 116 -13.64 -25.81 9.60
C SER A 116 -14.91 -26.22 8.84
N SER A 117 -16.03 -25.57 9.14
CA SER A 117 -17.21 -25.62 8.26
C SER A 117 -17.07 -24.46 7.27
N GLY A 118 -16.67 -24.80 6.05
CA GLY A 118 -16.39 -23.86 4.97
C GLY A 118 -17.46 -22.77 4.79
N TYR A 119 -17.00 -21.53 4.65
CA TYR A 119 -17.80 -20.43 4.14
C TYR A 119 -18.04 -20.64 2.64
N ARG A 120 -19.11 -21.37 2.32
CA ARG A 120 -19.77 -21.31 1.02
C ARG A 120 -21.26 -21.15 1.24
N LYS A 121 -21.76 -19.93 1.03
CA LYS A 121 -23.09 -19.75 0.46
C LYS A 121 -23.14 -18.46 -0.35
N ARG A 122 -23.07 -18.64 -1.67
CA ARG A 122 -23.85 -17.85 -2.62
C ARG A 122 -25.29 -18.33 -2.51
N LEU A 123 -26.21 -17.39 -2.28
CA LEU A 123 -27.47 -17.17 -2.98
C LEU A 123 -28.15 -15.97 -2.32
#